data_AF-A0A2S6Q326-F1
#
_entry.id   AF-A0A2S6Q326-F1
#
_cell.length_a   1.000
_cell.length_b   1.000
_cell.length_c   1.000
_cell.angle_alpha   90.00
_cell.angle_beta   90.00
_cell.angle_gamma   90.00
#
_symmetry.space_group_name_H-M   'P 1'
#
loop_
_entity.id
_entity.type
_entity.pdbx_description
1 polymer ?
#
loop_
_entity_poly.entity_id
_entity_poly.type
_entity_poly.pdbx_seq_one_letter_code
_entity_poly.pdbx_strand_id
1 'polypeptide(L)'
;MLYLLNKKGSMFGLDARIALAIFGALSVISGASLYFAIQESKAVSLLAQMNEVGKAWEQYYLDTGENLPKYGSDNSKKDFYELLTSNLVKDKGVNNWKGPYLPYKANDSYDHVLDHSIYRYIIIRTLSYDDSWGGALGPWDINNTCLSGKNCSLDVMIDGQTDDSLANIIDLKVDSGDGASDGNFRWWLSGDSYYRYHLNYASIKNPND
;
A
#
# COMPACT_ATOMS: atom_id res chain seq x y z
N MET A 1 -55.32 -19.74 -58.11
CA MET A 1 -55.41 -19.13 -56.77
C MET A 1 -54.12 -19.46 -56.02
N LEU A 2 -53.14 -18.54 -56.06
CA LEU A 2 -51.82 -18.74 -55.46
C LEU A 2 -51.90 -18.41 -53.97
N TYR A 3 -51.59 -19.37 -53.10
CA TYR A 3 -51.47 -19.15 -51.65
C TYR A 3 -50.10 -18.51 -51.36
N LEU A 4 -50.09 -17.22 -51.04
CA LEU A 4 -48.93 -16.54 -50.44
C LEU A 4 -48.86 -16.94 -48.94
N LEU A 5 -48.01 -17.93 -48.62
CA LEU A 5 -47.68 -18.27 -47.25
C LEU A 5 -46.80 -17.17 -46.64
N ASN A 6 -47.41 -16.31 -45.83
CA ASN A 6 -46.76 -15.23 -45.09
C ASN A 6 -45.93 -15.82 -43.94
N LYS A 7 -44.63 -16.08 -44.14
CA LYS A 7 -43.71 -16.57 -43.09
C LYS A 7 -43.35 -15.45 -42.09
N LYS A 8 -44.32 -15.01 -41.26
CA LYS A 8 -44.12 -13.97 -40.23
C LYS A 8 -43.62 -14.49 -38.87
N GLY A 9 -43.17 -15.74 -38.77
CA GLY A 9 -42.75 -16.35 -37.50
C GLY A 9 -41.25 -16.63 -37.34
N SER A 10 -40.42 -16.49 -38.38
CA SER A 10 -39.02 -16.93 -38.36
C SER A 10 -38.00 -15.84 -38.01
N MET A 11 -38.41 -14.58 -37.91
CA MET A 11 -37.50 -13.43 -37.68
C MET A 11 -37.20 -13.20 -36.19
N PHE A 12 -38.04 -13.69 -35.28
CA PHE A 12 -37.81 -13.52 -33.83
C PHE A 12 -36.88 -14.58 -33.22
N GLY A 13 -36.60 -15.70 -33.89
CA GLY A 13 -35.79 -16.79 -33.34
C GLY A 13 -34.29 -16.64 -33.57
N LEU A 14 -33.90 -16.18 -34.77
CA LEU A 14 -32.50 -16.00 -35.13
C LEU A 14 -31.92 -14.74 -34.47
N ASP A 15 -32.62 -13.61 -34.60
CA ASP A 15 -32.15 -12.32 -34.09
C ASP A 15 -32.16 -12.28 -32.55
N ALA A 16 -33.08 -12.98 -31.88
CA ALA A 16 -33.09 -13.08 -30.42
C ALA A 16 -31.88 -13.86 -29.86
N ARG A 17 -31.39 -14.88 -30.57
CA ARG A 17 -30.18 -15.61 -30.15
C ARG A 17 -28.92 -14.78 -30.33
N ILE A 18 -28.85 -14.03 -31.43
CA ILE A 18 -27.75 -13.09 -31.68
C ILE A 18 -27.78 -11.99 -30.62
N ALA A 19 -28.95 -11.40 -30.33
CA ALA A 19 -29.10 -10.40 -29.29
C ALA A 19 -28.71 -10.93 -27.90
N LEU A 20 -29.18 -12.12 -27.52
CA LEU A 20 -28.81 -12.75 -26.25
C LEU A 20 -27.31 -13.02 -26.15
N ALA A 21 -26.68 -13.45 -27.24
CA ALA A 21 -25.23 -13.65 -27.29
C ALA A 21 -24.47 -12.33 -27.12
N ILE A 22 -24.92 -11.25 -27.76
CA ILE A 22 -24.32 -9.91 -27.62
C ILE A 22 -24.50 -9.39 -26.19
N PHE A 23 -25.70 -9.46 -25.61
CA PHE A 23 -25.93 -9.05 -24.22
C PHE A 23 -25.16 -9.91 -23.23
N GLY A 24 -25.04 -11.21 -23.48
CA GLY A 24 -24.20 -12.11 -22.71
C GLY A 24 -22.73 -11.69 -22.73
N ALA A 25 -22.17 -11.42 -23.91
CA ALA A 25 -20.79 -10.98 -24.06
C ALA A 25 -20.54 -9.61 -23.40
N LEU A 26 -21.42 -8.62 -23.64
CA LEU A 26 -21.31 -7.29 -23.03
C LEU A 26 -21.43 -7.33 -21.50
N SER A 27 -22.26 -8.22 -20.96
CA SER A 27 -22.40 -8.44 -19.51
C SER A 27 -21.09 -8.93 -18.88
N VAL A 28 -20.43 -9.92 -19.52
CA VAL A 28 -19.14 -10.45 -19.03
C VAL A 28 -18.05 -9.39 -19.10
N ILE A 29 -17.95 -8.64 -20.20
CA ILE A 29 -16.98 -7.56 -20.35
C ILE A 29 -17.20 -6.49 -19.27
N SER A 30 -18.46 -6.06 -19.09
CA SER A 30 -18.81 -5.04 -18.10
C SER A 30 -18.53 -5.49 -16.66
N GLY A 31 -18.77 -6.78 -16.36
CA GLY A 31 -18.48 -7.36 -15.06
C GLY A 31 -16.99 -7.36 -14.74
N ALA A 32 -16.15 -7.79 -15.68
CA ALA A 32 -14.69 -7.78 -15.51
C ALA A 32 -14.14 -6.35 -15.36
N SER A 33 -14.63 -5.40 -16.17
CA SER A 33 -14.22 -3.99 -16.06
C SER A 33 -14.64 -3.35 -14.75
N LEU A 34 -15.85 -3.67 -14.26
CA LEU A 34 -16.34 -3.16 -12.99
C LEU A 34 -15.54 -3.70 -11.82
N TYR A 35 -15.25 -5.00 -11.82
CA TYR A 35 -14.39 -5.62 -10.81
C TYR A 35 -12.99 -4.99 -10.79
N PHE A 36 -12.39 -4.80 -11.96
CA PHE A 36 -11.09 -4.15 -12.09
C PHE A 36 -11.12 -2.71 -11.55
N ALA A 37 -12.12 -1.91 -11.92
CA ALA A 37 -12.27 -0.54 -11.44
C ALA A 37 -12.43 -0.45 -9.91
N ILE A 38 -13.09 -1.45 -9.29
CA ILE A 38 -13.20 -1.53 -7.84
C ILE A 38 -11.83 -1.80 -7.20
N GLN A 39 -11.04 -2.73 -7.76
CA GLN A 39 -9.70 -3.01 -7.25
C GLN A 39 -8.76 -1.82 -7.42
N GLU A 40 -8.86 -1.11 -8.55
CA GLU A 40 -8.11 0.12 -8.79
C GLU A 40 -8.46 1.21 -7.77
N SER A 41 -9.75 1.42 -7.48
CA SER A 41 -10.20 2.38 -6.46
C SER A 41 -9.66 2.04 -5.06
N LYS A 42 -9.63 0.75 -4.69
CA LYS A 42 -9.04 0.29 -3.42
C LYS A 42 -7.53 0.53 -3.38
N ALA A 43 -6.82 0.21 -4.45
CA ALA A 43 -5.38 0.43 -4.56
C ALA A 43 -5.03 1.92 -4.44
N VAL A 44 -5.76 2.79 -5.13
CA VAL A 44 -5.59 4.26 -5.04
C VAL A 44 -5.89 4.77 -3.63
N SER A 45 -6.97 4.28 -3.00
CA SER A 45 -7.31 4.64 -1.62
C SER A 45 -6.23 4.22 -0.62
N LEU A 46 -5.66 3.04 -0.79
CA LEU A 46 -4.56 2.55 0.05
C LEU A 46 -3.29 3.36 -0.15
N LEU A 47 -2.90 3.61 -1.41
CA LEU A 47 -1.75 4.45 -1.73
C LEU A 47 -1.93 5.88 -1.18
N ALA A 48 -3.14 6.45 -1.27
CA ALA A 48 -3.43 7.75 -0.68
C ALA A 48 -3.23 7.72 0.85
N GLN A 49 -3.70 6.69 1.55
CA GLN A 49 -3.49 6.54 2.99
C GLN A 49 -2.00 6.46 3.35
N MET A 50 -1.20 5.71 2.59
CA MET A 50 0.25 5.63 2.81
C MET A 50 0.93 7.00 2.63
N ASN A 51 0.52 7.76 1.61
CA ASN A 51 1.00 9.13 1.41
C ASN A 51 0.57 10.08 2.53
N GLU A 52 -0.65 9.99 3.05
CA GLU A 52 -1.10 10.81 4.18
C GLU A 52 -0.29 10.51 5.45
N VAL A 53 0.12 9.25 5.67
CA VAL A 53 1.02 8.89 6.78
C VAL A 53 2.40 9.56 6.61
N GLY A 54 2.95 9.56 5.39
CA GLY A 54 4.21 10.26 5.10
C GLY A 54 4.11 11.78 5.29
N LYS A 55 3.02 12.41 4.82
CA LYS A 55 2.74 13.83 5.05
C LYS A 55 2.58 14.17 6.53
N ALA A 56 1.98 13.29 7.31
CA ALA A 56 1.87 13.46 8.75
C ALA A 56 3.24 13.45 9.44
N TRP A 57 4.17 12.62 8.97
CA TRP A 57 5.56 12.65 9.41
C TRP A 57 6.25 13.97 9.04
N GLU A 58 6.07 14.47 7.81
CA GLU A 58 6.62 15.77 7.41
C GLU A 58 6.08 16.90 8.28
N GLN A 59 4.77 16.91 8.53
CA GLN A 59 4.15 17.94 9.37
C GLN A 59 4.67 17.87 10.81
N TYR A 60 4.84 16.68 11.37
CA TYR A 60 5.49 16.48 12.67
C TYR A 60 6.89 17.08 12.69
N TYR A 61 7.71 16.81 11.66
CA TYR A 61 9.06 17.34 11.54
C TYR A 61 9.08 18.87 11.43
N LEU A 62 8.16 19.44 10.65
CA LEU A 62 8.03 20.89 10.48
C LEU A 62 7.59 21.61 11.76
N ASP A 63 6.69 21.00 12.54
CA ASP A 63 6.18 21.61 13.77
C ASP A 63 7.17 21.50 14.94
N THR A 64 7.85 20.35 15.06
CA THR A 64 8.71 20.05 16.22
C THR A 64 10.19 20.37 15.97
N GLY A 65 10.62 20.39 14.69
CA GLY A 65 12.04 20.49 14.30
C GLY A 65 12.83 19.19 14.53
N GLU A 66 12.19 18.12 14.98
CA GLU A 66 12.82 16.83 15.30
C GLU A 66 12.22 15.71 14.46
N ASN A 67 13.04 14.71 14.11
CA ASN A 67 12.52 13.50 13.46
C ASN A 67 11.81 12.61 14.49
N LEU A 68 10.93 11.72 14.05
CA LEU A 68 10.33 10.73 14.94
C LEU A 68 11.44 9.92 15.65
N PRO A 69 11.33 9.71 16.97
CA PRO A 69 12.32 8.91 17.68
C PRO A 69 12.31 7.47 17.18
N LYS A 70 13.48 6.82 17.27
CA LYS A 70 13.63 5.39 16.98
C LYS A 70 13.01 4.56 18.10
N TYR A 71 12.44 3.41 17.74
CA TYR A 71 11.88 2.47 18.71
C TYR A 71 12.98 1.72 19.48
N GLY A 72 13.98 1.20 18.78
CA GLY A 72 15.15 0.56 19.36
C GLY A 72 16.35 1.50 19.55
N SER A 73 17.25 1.13 20.47
CA SER A 73 18.52 1.84 20.71
C SER A 73 19.76 1.12 20.15
N ASP A 74 19.64 -0.16 19.78
CA ASP A 74 20.71 -1.00 19.26
C ASP A 74 20.63 -1.10 17.72
N ASN A 75 21.54 -0.43 17.02
CA ASN A 75 21.57 -0.38 15.56
C ASN A 75 21.93 -1.71 14.87
N SER A 76 22.23 -2.77 15.63
CA SER A 76 22.33 -4.15 15.14
C SER A 76 20.98 -4.87 15.07
N LYS A 77 19.90 -4.24 15.55
CA LYS A 77 18.53 -4.76 15.56
C LYS A 77 17.64 -4.01 14.58
N LYS A 78 16.64 -4.71 14.04
CA LYS A 78 15.62 -4.15 13.15
C LYS A 78 14.82 -3.04 13.82
N ASP A 79 14.50 -3.22 15.09
CA ASP A 79 13.72 -2.29 15.94
C ASP A 79 14.33 -0.88 15.99
N PHE A 80 15.66 -0.74 15.84
CA PHE A 80 16.31 0.57 15.78
C PHE A 80 15.91 1.40 14.56
N TYR A 81 15.53 0.74 13.48
CA TYR A 81 15.15 1.39 12.23
C TYR A 81 13.65 1.65 12.13
N GLU A 82 12.86 1.14 13.08
CA GLU A 82 11.44 1.49 13.23
C GLU A 82 11.30 2.79 14.03
N LEU A 83 10.34 3.61 13.67
CA LEU A 83 10.09 4.90 14.31
C LEU A 83 8.89 4.78 15.25
N LEU A 84 8.86 5.60 16.31
CA LEU A 84 7.74 5.72 17.24
C LEU A 84 6.52 6.37 16.56
N THR A 85 5.87 5.64 15.65
CA THR A 85 4.75 6.10 14.84
C THR A 85 3.59 6.64 15.69
N SER A 86 3.41 6.16 16.93
CA SER A 86 2.40 6.69 17.86
C SER A 86 2.56 8.18 18.19
N ASN A 87 3.76 8.75 18.06
CA ASN A 87 4.00 10.19 18.29
C ASN A 87 3.30 11.07 17.24
N LEU A 88 2.82 10.50 16.12
CA LEU A 88 2.00 11.23 15.16
C LEU A 88 0.57 11.47 15.66
N VAL A 89 0.08 10.66 16.60
CA VAL A 89 -1.31 10.75 17.09
C VAL A 89 -1.42 11.03 18.59
N LYS A 90 -0.32 10.91 19.32
CA LYS A 90 -0.27 11.11 20.77
C LYS A 90 0.89 12.02 21.15
N ASP A 91 0.59 13.10 21.87
CA ASP A 91 1.62 13.95 22.45
C ASP A 91 2.41 13.18 23.51
N LYS A 92 3.73 13.27 23.42
CA LYS A 92 4.71 12.68 24.36
C LYS A 92 5.51 13.76 25.09
N GLY A 93 5.03 15.01 25.08
CA GLY A 93 5.75 16.16 25.64
C GLY A 93 6.79 16.73 24.68
N VAL A 94 6.58 16.58 23.36
CA VAL A 94 7.49 17.13 22.35
C VAL A 94 7.16 18.61 22.16
N ASN A 95 8.19 19.45 22.22
CA ASN A 95 8.02 20.89 22.07
C ASN A 95 7.33 21.22 20.74
N ASN A 96 6.38 22.15 20.77
CA ASN A 96 5.63 22.63 19.61
C ASN A 96 4.81 21.57 18.86
N TRP A 97 4.52 20.41 19.47
CA TRP A 97 3.63 19.42 18.86
C TRP A 97 2.21 19.97 18.67
N LYS A 98 1.67 19.85 17.45
CA LYS A 98 0.33 20.35 17.07
C LYS A 98 -0.60 19.25 16.54
N GLY A 99 -0.26 18.00 16.79
CA GLY A 99 -1.08 16.87 16.37
C GLY A 99 -2.44 16.80 17.10
N PRO A 100 -3.20 15.72 16.90
CA PRO A 100 -2.85 14.54 16.11
C PRO A 100 -2.79 14.84 14.60
N TYR A 101 -1.79 14.29 13.92
CA TYR A 101 -1.60 14.47 12.47
C TYR A 101 -2.35 13.42 11.64
N LEU A 102 -2.83 12.35 12.27
CA LEU A 102 -3.58 11.26 11.64
C LEU A 102 -4.81 10.87 12.45
N PRO A 103 -5.90 10.40 11.81
CA PRO A 103 -7.11 9.94 12.48
C PRO A 103 -7.05 8.47 12.93
N TYR A 104 -5.85 7.92 13.16
CA TYR A 104 -5.67 6.54 13.62
C TYR A 104 -5.46 6.48 15.14
N LYS A 105 -5.59 5.28 15.71
CA LYS A 105 -5.30 5.05 17.12
C LYS A 105 -3.88 4.55 17.29
N ALA A 106 -3.19 5.04 18.31
CA ALA A 106 -1.95 4.39 18.76
C ALA A 106 -2.29 3.00 19.28
N ASN A 107 -1.46 2.01 18.96
CA ASN A 107 -1.64 0.68 19.50
C ASN A 107 -1.31 0.67 21.02
N ASP A 108 -2.12 -0.01 21.82
CA ASP A 108 -1.96 -0.04 23.28
C ASP A 108 -0.75 -0.86 23.74
N SER A 109 -0.28 -1.80 22.90
CA SER A 109 0.83 -2.71 23.22
C SER A 109 2.17 -2.28 22.61
N TYR A 110 2.13 -1.59 21.46
CA TYR A 110 3.31 -1.24 20.67
C TYR A 110 3.29 0.23 20.25
N ASP A 111 4.21 1.04 20.77
CA ASP A 111 4.27 2.49 20.53
C ASP A 111 4.87 2.89 19.17
N HIS A 112 5.51 1.96 18.46
CA HIS A 112 5.96 2.13 17.09
C HIS A 112 4.86 1.85 16.04
N VAL A 113 3.63 1.57 16.50
CA VAL A 113 2.54 1.10 15.64
C VAL A 113 1.26 1.94 15.82
N LEU A 114 0.55 2.17 14.71
CA LEU A 114 -0.84 2.63 14.72
C LEU A 114 -1.77 1.51 14.25
N ASP A 115 -2.95 1.44 14.83
CA ASP A 115 -4.00 0.51 14.40
C ASP A 115 -4.68 1.03 13.13
N HIS A 116 -4.73 0.18 12.11
CA HIS A 116 -5.48 0.46 10.90
C HIS A 116 -6.93 -0.02 11.06
N SER A 117 -7.91 0.71 10.53
CA SER A 117 -9.33 0.36 10.65
C SER A 117 -9.75 -0.87 9.83
N ILE A 118 -9.18 -1.00 8.63
CA ILE A 118 -9.40 -2.11 7.69
C ILE A 118 -8.31 -3.18 7.77
N TYR A 119 -7.05 -2.76 7.78
CA TYR A 119 -5.88 -3.64 7.84
C TYR A 119 -5.39 -3.81 9.28
N ARG A 120 -4.19 -4.38 9.48
CA ARG A 120 -3.66 -4.62 10.82
C ARG A 120 -3.00 -3.37 11.37
N TYR A 121 -1.88 -2.97 10.79
CA TYR A 121 -0.98 -1.99 11.38
C TYR A 121 -0.42 -0.99 10.37
N ILE A 122 -0.10 0.20 10.85
CA ILE A 122 0.68 1.23 10.14
C ILE A 122 1.97 1.45 10.93
N ILE A 123 3.11 1.38 10.25
CA ILE A 123 4.44 1.57 10.85
C ILE A 123 5.28 2.44 9.92
N ILE A 124 6.05 3.36 10.47
CA ILE A 124 7.07 4.10 9.74
C ILE A 124 8.44 3.55 10.11
N ARG A 125 9.32 3.39 9.11
CA ARG A 125 10.70 2.94 9.33
C ARG A 125 11.68 3.61 8.39
N THR A 126 12.96 3.39 8.66
CA THR A 126 14.08 3.88 7.86
C THR A 126 14.76 2.71 7.17
N LEU A 127 14.76 2.70 5.84
CA LEU A 127 15.33 1.60 5.04
C LEU A 127 16.37 2.12 4.06
N SER A 128 17.23 1.22 3.60
CA SER A 128 18.14 1.48 2.49
C SER A 128 17.38 1.40 1.18
N TYR A 129 17.63 2.36 0.30
CA TYR A 129 17.13 2.33 -1.07
C TYR A 129 18.02 1.50 -2.02
N ASP A 130 19.28 1.25 -1.61
CA ASP A 130 20.30 0.65 -2.48
C ASP A 130 20.14 -0.87 -2.66
N ASP A 131 19.32 -1.50 -1.83
CA ASP A 131 19.24 -2.96 -1.74
C ASP A 131 17.85 -3.47 -2.12
N SER A 132 17.79 -4.52 -2.94
CA SER A 132 16.55 -5.20 -3.30
C SER A 132 16.08 -6.15 -2.19
N TRP A 133 14.79 -6.13 -1.89
CA TRP A 133 14.14 -7.03 -0.93
C TRP A 133 12.63 -7.03 -1.19
N GLY A 134 11.95 -8.12 -0.88
CA GLY A 134 10.52 -8.29 -1.15
C GLY A 134 10.25 -9.51 -2.03
N GLY A 135 8.98 -9.84 -2.24
CA GLY A 135 8.56 -10.98 -3.06
C GLY A 135 9.25 -12.29 -2.66
N ALA A 136 9.89 -12.94 -3.63
CA ALA A 136 10.64 -14.18 -3.42
C ALA A 136 11.97 -13.99 -2.68
N LEU A 137 12.53 -12.76 -2.64
CA LEU A 137 13.73 -12.45 -1.85
C LEU A 137 13.43 -12.42 -0.34
N GLY A 138 12.15 -12.29 0.03
CA GLY A 138 11.71 -12.28 1.42
C GLY A 138 11.76 -10.88 2.05
N PRO A 139 11.61 -10.79 3.38
CA PRO A 139 11.56 -9.51 4.08
C PRO A 139 12.90 -8.78 4.00
N TRP A 140 12.86 -7.45 4.15
CA TRP A 140 14.06 -6.67 4.49
C TRP A 140 14.73 -7.23 5.76
N ASP A 141 16.04 -7.21 5.78
CA ASP A 141 16.87 -7.57 6.93
C ASP A 141 17.72 -6.39 7.42
N ILE A 142 18.60 -6.65 8.39
CA ILE A 142 19.50 -5.63 8.95
C ILE A 142 20.50 -5.07 7.93
N ASN A 143 20.80 -5.80 6.86
CA ASN A 143 21.67 -5.37 5.78
C ASN A 143 20.95 -4.44 4.79
N ASN A 144 19.61 -4.52 4.74
CA ASN A 144 18.75 -3.64 3.94
C ASN A 144 18.29 -2.38 4.71
N THR A 145 18.81 -2.11 5.90
CA THR A 145 18.52 -0.89 6.64
C THR A 145 19.57 0.19 6.38
N CYS A 146 19.38 1.33 7.02
CA CYS A 146 20.24 2.51 6.94
C CYS A 146 21.63 2.33 7.58
N LEU A 147 22.42 1.35 7.16
CA LEU A 147 23.82 1.19 7.58
C LEU A 147 24.68 2.36 7.05
N SER A 148 25.82 2.65 7.68
CA SER A 148 26.66 3.79 7.28
C SER A 148 27.07 3.72 5.81
N GLY A 149 26.99 4.85 5.12
CA GLY A 149 27.27 4.99 3.69
C GLY A 149 26.14 4.58 2.74
N LYS A 150 24.98 4.14 3.24
CA LYS A 150 23.78 3.83 2.44
C LYS A 150 22.89 5.04 2.20
N ASN A 151 22.19 5.04 1.07
CA ASN A 151 21.11 5.99 0.81
C ASN A 151 19.85 5.55 1.56
N CYS A 152 19.30 6.45 2.36
CA CYS A 152 18.19 6.15 3.25
C CYS A 152 16.88 6.77 2.80
N SER A 153 15.80 6.02 3.01
CA SER A 153 14.42 6.49 2.86
C SER A 153 13.63 6.32 4.14
N LEU A 154 12.60 7.15 4.24
CA LEU A 154 11.47 6.94 5.13
C LEU A 154 10.43 6.10 4.40
N ASP A 155 10.14 4.94 4.97
CA ASP A 155 9.23 3.96 4.42
C ASP A 155 7.97 3.86 5.27
N VAL A 156 6.82 4.03 4.62
CA VAL A 156 5.51 3.81 5.22
C VAL A 156 5.10 2.36 4.95
N MET A 157 4.90 1.60 6.03
CA MET A 157 4.41 0.23 5.97
C MET A 157 2.93 0.15 6.35
N ILE A 158 2.15 -0.58 5.57
CA ILE A 158 0.84 -1.10 5.98
C ILE A 158 0.87 -2.64 5.99
N ASP A 159 0.47 -3.23 7.10
CA ASP A 159 0.45 -4.67 7.35
C ASP A 159 -0.99 -5.22 7.37
N GLY A 160 -1.16 -6.50 7.08
CA GLY A 160 -2.45 -7.20 7.19
C GLY A 160 -3.23 -7.36 5.89
N GLN A 161 -2.58 -7.21 4.74
CA GLN A 161 -3.20 -7.48 3.43
C GLN A 161 -3.28 -8.99 3.19
N THR A 162 -4.38 -9.51 2.66
CA THR A 162 -4.58 -10.97 2.51
C THR A 162 -4.14 -11.52 1.16
N ASP A 163 -3.95 -10.67 0.16
CA ASP A 163 -3.51 -11.01 -1.18
C ASP A 163 -2.62 -9.89 -1.73
N ASP A 164 -1.92 -10.16 -2.83
CA ASP A 164 -1.03 -9.23 -3.53
C ASP A 164 -1.72 -8.51 -4.71
N SER A 165 -3.04 -8.67 -4.90
CA SER A 165 -3.73 -8.09 -6.06
C SER A 165 -3.69 -6.56 -6.03
N LEU A 166 -3.83 -5.97 -4.84
CA LEU A 166 -3.68 -4.52 -4.67
C LEU A 166 -2.23 -4.08 -4.84
N ALA A 167 -1.25 -4.88 -4.40
CA ALA A 167 0.15 -4.56 -4.54
C ALA A 167 0.53 -4.37 -6.01
N ASN A 168 0.19 -5.33 -6.86
CA ASN A 168 0.48 -5.26 -8.30
C ASN A 168 -0.17 -4.04 -8.99
N ILE A 169 -1.34 -3.58 -8.53
CA ILE A 169 -1.99 -2.38 -9.06
C ILE A 169 -1.28 -1.10 -8.58
N ILE A 170 -0.82 -1.08 -7.33
CA ILE A 170 -0.08 0.05 -6.76
C ILE A 170 1.29 0.18 -7.41
N ASP A 171 2.02 -0.93 -7.51
CA ASP A 171 3.31 -1.09 -8.21
C ASP A 171 3.24 -0.49 -9.64
N LEU A 172 2.24 -0.91 -10.43
CA LEU A 172 2.04 -0.34 -11.77
C LEU A 172 1.84 1.18 -11.77
N LYS A 173 1.26 1.76 -10.71
CA LYS A 173 1.03 3.21 -10.58
C LYS A 173 2.24 3.98 -10.04
N VAL A 174 3.09 3.33 -9.23
CA VAL A 174 4.18 3.99 -8.50
C VAL A 174 5.51 3.90 -9.26
N ASP A 175 5.83 2.73 -9.80
CA ASP A 175 7.15 2.39 -10.39
C ASP A 175 7.03 1.52 -11.65
N SER A 176 5.88 1.55 -12.31
CA SER A 176 5.65 0.92 -13.63
C SER A 176 5.69 -0.60 -13.63
N GLY A 177 5.53 -1.26 -12.48
CA GLY A 177 5.40 -2.70 -12.43
C GLY A 177 6.73 -3.45 -12.40
N ASP A 178 7.76 -2.90 -11.75
CA ASP A 178 9.07 -3.55 -11.62
C ASP A 178 9.08 -4.69 -10.61
N GLY A 179 7.99 -4.83 -9.86
CA GLY A 179 7.66 -5.99 -9.07
C GLY A 179 8.04 -5.85 -7.60
N ALA A 180 7.80 -6.92 -6.85
CA ALA A 180 7.75 -6.85 -5.39
C ALA A 180 9.04 -6.43 -4.66
N SER A 181 10.18 -6.43 -5.35
CA SER A 181 11.51 -6.40 -4.73
C SER A 181 12.28 -5.08 -4.90
N ASP A 182 11.85 -4.23 -5.82
CA ASP A 182 12.59 -3.06 -6.28
C ASP A 182 11.68 -1.81 -6.26
N GLY A 183 12.16 -0.68 -6.78
CA GLY A 183 11.31 0.49 -6.90
C GLY A 183 10.98 1.21 -5.60
N ASN A 184 9.95 2.04 -5.68
CA ASN A 184 9.43 2.88 -4.60
C ASN A 184 8.27 2.21 -3.85
N PHE A 185 7.70 1.14 -4.40
CA PHE A 185 6.68 0.34 -3.75
C PHE A 185 7.10 -1.12 -3.69
N ARG A 186 7.22 -1.67 -2.48
CA ARG A 186 7.70 -3.04 -2.26
C ARG A 186 6.73 -3.83 -1.39
N TRP A 187 6.69 -5.14 -1.56
CA TRP A 187 5.86 -5.99 -0.71
C TRP A 187 6.40 -7.40 -0.56
N TRP A 188 6.00 -8.08 0.50
CA TRP A 188 6.29 -9.51 0.68
C TRP A 188 5.23 -10.18 1.53
N LEU A 189 5.15 -11.50 1.40
CA LEU A 189 4.32 -12.34 2.26
C LEU A 189 5.03 -12.56 3.60
N SER A 190 4.46 -12.02 4.67
CA SER A 190 4.86 -12.32 6.04
C SER A 190 4.50 -13.77 6.40
N GLY A 191 5.26 -14.39 7.30
CA GLY A 191 4.99 -15.74 7.80
C GLY A 191 3.60 -15.92 8.45
N ASP A 192 2.93 -14.81 8.78
CA ASP A 192 1.56 -14.77 9.29
C ASP A 192 0.47 -14.93 8.21
N SER A 193 0.83 -15.23 6.95
CA SER A 193 -0.08 -15.28 5.79
C SER A 193 -0.72 -13.94 5.40
N TYR A 194 -0.05 -12.83 5.74
CA TYR A 194 -0.45 -11.49 5.30
C TYR A 194 0.70 -10.83 4.55
N TYR A 195 0.38 -9.98 3.58
CA TYR A 195 1.34 -9.12 2.91
C TYR A 195 1.58 -7.84 3.70
N ARG A 196 2.84 -7.39 3.66
CA ARG A 196 3.28 -6.08 4.13
C ARG A 196 3.63 -5.24 2.94
N TYR A 197 3.00 -4.08 2.82
CA TYR A 197 3.20 -3.15 1.73
C TYR A 197 4.04 -1.98 2.22
N HIS A 198 4.99 -1.58 1.40
CA HIS A 198 5.94 -0.52 1.69
C HIS A 198 5.93 0.51 0.60
N LEU A 199 5.84 1.77 1.01
CA LEU A 199 6.02 2.92 0.15
C LEU A 199 7.24 3.68 0.64
N ASN A 200 8.27 3.75 -0.20
CA ASN A 200 9.33 4.75 -0.03
C ASN A 200 8.70 6.13 -0.26
N TYR A 201 8.58 6.88 0.84
CA TYR A 201 7.91 8.16 0.83
C TYR A 201 8.87 9.31 0.58
N ALA A 202 10.01 9.34 1.26
CA ALA A 202 10.98 10.42 1.15
C ALA A 202 12.41 9.96 1.42
N SER A 203 13.39 10.47 0.67
CA SER A 203 14.80 10.32 1.01
C SER A 203 15.15 11.11 2.27
N ILE A 204 15.92 10.51 3.17
CA ILE A 204 16.35 11.12 4.43
C ILE A 204 17.86 11.06 4.57
N LYS A 205 18.42 11.92 5.42
CA LYS A 205 19.81 11.79 5.84
C LYS A 205 19.99 10.46 6.58
N ASN A 206 21.04 9.73 6.23
CA ASN A 206 21.37 8.49 6.92
C ASN A 206 21.55 8.73 8.43
N PRO A 207 20.77 8.06 9.30
CA PRO A 207 20.83 8.24 10.74
C PRO A 207 22.08 7.67 11.41
N ASN A 208 22.93 6.94 10.67
CA ASN A 208 24.18 6.35 11.15
C ASN A 208 25.43 7.00 10.53
N ASP A 209 25.28 8.08 9.76
CA ASP A 209 26.39 8.89 9.20
C ASP A 209 26.63 10.20 9.98
#